data_AF-A0A2E8T161-F1
#
_entry.id   AF-A0A2E8T161-F1
#
_cell.length_a   1.000
_cell.length_b   1.000
_cell.length_c   1.000
_cell.angle_alpha   90.00
_cell.angle_beta   90.00
_cell.angle_gamma   90.00
#
_symmetry.space_group_name_H-M   'P 1'
#
loop_
_entity.id
_entity.type
_entity.pdbx_description
1 polymer ?
#
loop_
_entity_poly.entity_id
_entity_poly.type
_entity_poly.pdbx_seq_one_letter_code
_entity_poly.pdbx_strand_id
1 'polypeptide(L)' 'MPTIIFTTPDGKEHNVTVDEGVTVMEAGRDANLGIEGTCGGCLSCATCHVIV' A
#
# COMPACT_ATOMS: atom_id res chain seq x y z
N MET A 1 6.97 7.35 -13.42
CA MET A 1 5.75 7.17 -12.61
C MET A 1 5.26 5.74 -12.76
N PRO A 2 5.69 4.81 -11.88
CA PRO A 2 5.15 3.46 -11.85
C PRO A 2 3.67 3.42 -11.43
N THR A 3 2.96 2.39 -11.86
CA THR A 3 1.58 2.09 -11.44
C THR A 3 1.57 0.77 -10.66
N ILE A 4 0.96 0.79 -9.47
CA ILE A 4 0.73 -0.38 -8.62
C ILE A 4 -0.76 -0.73 -8.70
N ILE A 5 -1.06 -2.02 -8.90
CA ILE A 5 -2.43 -2.54 -8.88
C ILE A 5 -2.65 -3.20 -7.52
N PHE A 6 -3.55 -2.65 -6.72
CA PHE A 6 -3.96 -3.23 -5.44
C PHE A 6 -5.26 -3.99 -5.61
N THR A 7 -5.34 -5.20 -5.09
CA THR A 7 -6.60 -5.91 -4.90
C THR A 7 -6.99 -5.83 -3.42
N THR A 8 -8.11 -5.19 -3.12
CA THR A 8 -8.63 -5.10 -1.74
C THR A 8 -9.29 -6.41 -1.31
N PRO A 9 -9.53 -6.63 0.01
CA PRO A 9 -10.12 -7.89 0.50
C PRO A 9 -11.50 -8.23 -0.05
N ASP A 10 -12.25 -7.23 -0.55
CA ASP A 10 -13.53 -7.41 -1.25
C ASP A 10 -13.35 -7.79 -2.74
N GLY A 11 -12.12 -7.96 -3.20
CA GLY A 11 -11.75 -8.35 -4.56
C GLY A 11 -11.68 -7.21 -5.56
N LYS A 12 -11.85 -5.95 -5.13
CA LYS A 12 -11.82 -4.80 -6.03
C LYS A 12 -10.39 -4.39 -6.38
N GLU A 13 -10.16 -4.08 -7.64
CA GLU A 13 -8.87 -3.57 -8.12
C GLU A 13 -8.80 -2.03 -8.06
N HIS A 14 -7.64 -1.53 -7.67
CA HIS A 14 -7.32 -0.12 -7.58
C HIS A 14 -5.95 0.16 -8.20
N ASN A 15 -5.94 0.99 -9.25
CA ASN A 15 -4.71 1.43 -9.91
C ASN A 15 -4.21 2.71 -9.24
N VAL A 16 -3.02 2.66 -8.65
CA VAL A 16 -2.39 3.80 -7.97
C VAL A 16 -1.09 4.14 -8.67
N THR A 17 -1.01 5.34 -9.24
CA THR A 17 0.22 5.85 -9.87
C THR A 17 0.97 6.71 -8.88
N VAL A 18 2.25 6.42 -8.69
CA VAL A 18 3.10 7.11 -7.71
C VAL A 18 4.43 7.52 -8.35
N ASP A 19 5.16 8.40 -7.67
CA ASP A 19 6.54 8.72 -8.02
C ASP A 19 7.48 7.57 -7.64
N GLU A 20 8.62 7.51 -8.33
CA GLU A 20 9.66 6.55 -7.99
C GLU A 20 10.22 6.84 -6.58
N GLY A 21 10.45 5.78 -5.80
CA GLY A 21 10.88 5.87 -4.41
C GLY A 21 9.75 5.80 -3.38
N VAL A 22 8.49 5.95 -3.79
CA VAL A 22 7.33 5.68 -2.92
C VAL A 22 7.20 4.19 -2.66
N THR A 23 7.05 3.80 -1.39
CA THR A 23 6.88 2.39 -1.01
C THR A 23 5.44 1.90 -1.26
N VAL A 24 5.25 0.58 -1.42
CA VAL A 24 3.91 -0.03 -1.56
C VAL A 24 3.01 0.30 -0.36
N MET A 25 3.58 0.36 0.84
CA MET A 25 2.87 0.72 2.06
C MET A 25 2.34 2.15 2.00
N GLU A 26 3.18 3.11 1.65
CA GLU A 26 2.79 4.53 1.54
C GLU A 26 1.75 4.70 0.45
N ALA A 27 1.94 4.08 -0.72
CA ALA A 27 1.00 4.14 -1.83
C ALA A 27 -0.41 3.66 -1.43
N GLY A 28 -0.51 2.51 -0.74
CA GLY A 28 -1.80 1.98 -0.30
C GLY A 28 -2.43 2.75 0.87
N ARG A 29 -1.61 3.26 1.80
CA ARG A 29 -2.08 4.09 2.93
C ARG A 29 -2.64 5.41 2.44
N ASP A 30 -1.88 6.12 1.62
CA ASP A 30 -2.23 7.45 1.15
C ASP A 30 -3.40 7.39 0.14
N ALA A 31 -3.57 6.24 -0.55
CA ALA A 31 -4.74 5.94 -1.36
C ALA A 31 -5.98 5.46 -0.55
N ASN A 32 -5.90 5.41 0.78
CA ASN A 32 -6.98 4.97 1.69
C ASN A 32 -7.49 3.55 1.41
N LEU A 33 -6.59 2.61 1.08
CA LEU A 33 -6.94 1.21 0.76
C LEU A 33 -6.94 0.27 1.98
N GLY A 34 -7.03 0.82 3.20
CA GLY A 34 -7.03 0.04 4.44
C GLY A 34 -5.64 -0.42 4.90
N ILE A 35 -4.57 0.05 4.26
CA ILE A 35 -3.19 -0.13 4.72
C ILE A 35 -2.87 0.99 5.72
N GLU A 36 -2.53 0.63 6.97
CA GLU A 36 -2.31 1.65 8.01
C GLU A 36 -0.84 2.08 8.12
N GLY A 37 0.09 1.11 8.09
CA GLY A 37 1.52 1.42 8.25
C GLY A 37 1.89 2.03 9.60
N THR A 38 1.29 1.54 10.69
CA THR A 38 1.33 2.14 12.04
C THR A 38 2.75 2.41 12.57
N CYS A 39 3.72 1.54 12.29
CA CYS A 39 5.10 1.73 12.75
C CYS A 39 5.96 2.64 11.84
N GLY A 40 5.40 3.18 10.76
CA GLY A 40 6.13 4.03 9.82
C GLY A 40 7.26 3.32 9.06
N GLY A 41 7.16 1.99 8.87
CA GLY A 41 8.18 1.21 8.16
C GLY A 41 9.35 0.72 9.04
N CYS A 42 9.29 0.91 10.36
CA CYS A 42 10.34 0.49 11.30
C CYS A 42 10.30 -0.99 11.71
N LEU A 43 9.61 -1.86 10.96
CA LEU A 43 9.51 -3.31 11.18
C LEU A 43 9.01 -3.72 12.59
N SER A 44 8.21 -2.87 13.23
CA SER A 44 7.68 -3.11 14.58
C SER A 44 6.19 -3.50 14.59
N CYS A 45 5.55 -3.62 13.43
CA CYS A 45 4.14 -4.01 13.29
C CYS A 45 3.93 -4.86 12.02
N ALA A 46 2.69 -5.26 11.77
CA ALA A 46 2.27 -5.99 10.57
C ALA A 46 1.09 -5.33 9.82
N THR A 47 0.72 -4.10 10.16
CA THR A 47 -0.47 -3.42 9.62
C THR A 47 -0.32 -2.94 8.17
N CYS A 48 0.83 -3.21 7.55
CA CYS A 48 1.09 -2.98 6.12
C CYS A 48 1.36 -4.27 5.34
N HIS A 49 1.01 -5.42 5.90
CA HIS A 49 1.16 -6.71 5.22
C HIS A 49 0.33 -6.75 3.93
N VAL A 50 0.95 -7.29 2.87
CA VAL A 50 0.31 -7.54 1.56
C VAL A 50 0.73 -8.93 1.06
N ILE A 51 -0.05 -9.49 0.14
CA ILE A 51 0.28 -10.72 -0.60
C ILE A 51 0.73 -10.30 -2.00
N VAL A 52 1.84 -10.87 -2.48
CA VAL A 52 2.43 -10.61 -3.80
C VAL A 52 2.26 -11.83 -4.69
#